data_AF-A0A917EMC2-F1
#
_entry.id   AF-A0A917EMC2-F1
#
_cell.length_a   1.000
_cell.length_b   1.000
_cell.length_c   1.000
_cell.angle_alpha   90.00
_cell.angle_beta   90.00
_cell.angle_gamma   90.00
#
_symmetry.space_group_name_H-M   'P 1'
#
loop_
_entity.id
_entity.type
_entity.pdbx_description
1 polymer ?
#
loop_
_entity_poly.entity_id
_entity_poly.type
_entity_poly.pdbx_seq_one_letter_code
_entity_poly.pdbx_strand_id
1 'polypeptide(L)'
;MKQREMIKRMTDRELVWNVYITQLLVLAFAVMIGYFVFPSLQHFFLLWQFDAYELGVYGGGIACIVVLLNVVLTKVLPEDYMDDGGINDRIFRSISIAEIFGLTLLIAFAEEVLFRGVIQTQFGLVIASIIFALLHVRYLNKIVLFSLVVGCSFLLGIAYEKTGNLAVTFFAHFLIDFIMGVWLHLDKEDSRGGKDDEEG
;
A
#
# COMPACT_ATOMS: atom_id res chain seq x y z
N MET A 1 -7.07 2.18 -21.94
CA MET A 1 -8.43 1.60 -21.94
C MET A 1 -8.43 0.07 -21.75
N LYS A 2 -7.65 -0.71 -22.52
CA LYS A 2 -7.63 -2.20 -22.44
C LYS A 2 -7.45 -2.81 -21.04
N GLN A 3 -6.52 -2.32 -20.20
CA GLN A 3 -6.27 -2.90 -18.87
C GLN A 3 -7.45 -2.74 -17.90
N ARG A 4 -8.09 -1.56 -17.85
CA ARG A 4 -9.26 -1.33 -16.98
C ARG A 4 -10.45 -2.20 -17.39
N GLU A 5 -10.66 -2.41 -18.68
CA GLU A 5 -11.72 -3.30 -19.18
C GLU A 5 -11.46 -4.77 -18.85
N MET A 6 -10.21 -5.22 -18.92
CA MET A 6 -9.85 -6.58 -18.48
C MET A 6 -10.10 -6.76 -16.98
N ILE A 7 -9.64 -5.82 -16.14
CA ILE A 7 -9.82 -5.88 -14.68
C ILE A 7 -11.31 -5.89 -14.30
N LYS A 8 -12.15 -5.12 -15.00
CA LYS A 8 -13.61 -5.11 -14.76
C LYS A 8 -14.28 -6.47 -15.03
N ARG A 9 -13.72 -7.30 -15.91
CA ARG A 9 -14.25 -8.64 -16.25
C ARG A 9 -13.76 -9.75 -15.34
N MET A 10 -12.77 -9.48 -14.50
CA MET A 10 -12.25 -10.46 -13.53
C MET A 10 -13.26 -10.64 -12.41
N THR A 11 -13.33 -11.85 -11.87
CA THR A 11 -14.00 -12.16 -10.61
C THR A 11 -13.21 -11.57 -9.43
N ASP A 12 -13.87 -11.37 -8.28
CA ASP A 12 -13.19 -10.79 -7.10
C ASP A 12 -12.02 -11.67 -6.62
N ARG A 13 -12.17 -13.00 -6.71
CA ARG A 13 -11.11 -13.95 -6.40
C ARG A 13 -9.90 -13.79 -7.31
N GLU A 14 -10.11 -13.55 -8.61
CA GLU A 14 -9.02 -13.31 -9.54
C GLU A 14 -8.33 -11.96 -9.30
N LEU A 15 -9.06 -10.93 -8.85
CA LEU A 15 -8.47 -9.65 -8.43
C LEU A 15 -7.52 -9.85 -7.26
N VAL A 16 -7.97 -10.57 -6.22
CA VAL A 16 -7.15 -10.88 -5.04
C VAL A 16 -5.91 -11.68 -5.44
N TRP A 17 -6.07 -12.71 -6.28
CA TRP A 17 -4.94 -13.50 -6.79
C TRP A 17 -3.93 -12.67 -7.58
N ASN A 18 -4.38 -11.73 -8.40
CA ASN A 18 -3.47 -10.83 -9.11
C ASN A 18 -2.62 -10.00 -8.16
N VAL A 19 -3.18 -9.56 -7.03
CA VAL A 19 -2.40 -8.84 -6.01
C VAL A 19 -1.32 -9.76 -5.45
N TYR A 20 -1.67 -10.98 -5.01
CA TYR A 20 -0.68 -11.96 -4.53
C TYR A 20 0.42 -12.23 -5.56
N ILE A 21 0.06 -12.48 -6.82
CA ILE A 21 1.04 -12.74 -7.90
C ILE A 21 1.94 -11.53 -8.10
N THR A 22 1.37 -10.32 -8.12
CA THR A 22 2.14 -9.09 -8.28
C THR A 22 3.14 -8.91 -7.13
N GLN A 23 2.72 -9.14 -5.88
CA GLN A 23 3.62 -9.01 -4.72
C GLN A 23 4.72 -10.08 -4.71
N LEU A 24 4.45 -11.31 -5.15
CA LEU A 24 5.49 -12.32 -5.33
C LEU A 24 6.49 -11.94 -6.43
N LEU A 25 6.02 -11.33 -7.52
CA LEU A 25 6.91 -10.81 -8.58
C LEU A 25 7.75 -9.63 -8.09
N VAL A 26 7.17 -8.70 -7.33
CA VAL A 26 7.87 -7.59 -6.69
C VAL A 26 8.97 -8.12 -5.76
N LEU A 27 8.65 -9.09 -4.92
CA LEU A 27 9.62 -9.70 -4.00
C LEU A 27 10.72 -10.45 -4.76
N ALA A 28 10.37 -11.23 -5.78
CA ALA A 28 11.36 -11.91 -6.62
C ALA A 28 12.31 -10.92 -7.31
N PHE A 29 11.78 -9.79 -7.79
CA PHE A 29 12.57 -8.72 -8.38
C PHE A 29 13.49 -8.06 -7.34
N ALA A 30 12.98 -7.84 -6.12
CA ALA A 30 13.77 -7.31 -5.01
C ALA A 30 14.92 -8.24 -4.62
N VAL A 31 14.67 -9.55 -4.54
CA VAL A 31 15.71 -10.55 -4.27
C VAL A 31 16.75 -10.57 -5.39
N MET A 32 16.30 -10.55 -6.65
CA MET A 32 17.19 -10.56 -7.80
C MET A 32 18.12 -9.35 -7.82
N ILE A 33 17.60 -8.13 -7.67
CA ILE A 33 18.44 -6.92 -7.63
C ILE A 33 19.27 -6.89 -6.35
N GLY A 34 18.66 -7.23 -5.21
CA GLY A 34 19.32 -7.24 -3.91
C GLY A 34 20.55 -8.14 -3.88
N TYR A 35 20.52 -9.28 -4.58
CA TYR A 35 21.67 -10.17 -4.74
C TYR A 35 22.89 -9.49 -5.41
N PHE A 36 22.67 -8.61 -6.38
CA PHE A 36 23.75 -7.87 -7.06
C PHE A 36 24.21 -6.64 -6.29
N VAL A 37 23.31 -6.06 -5.49
CA VAL A 37 23.50 -4.77 -4.82
C VAL A 37 24.13 -4.93 -3.45
N PHE A 38 23.67 -5.90 -2.65
CA PHE A 38 24.12 -6.07 -1.29
C PHE A 38 25.38 -6.95 -1.23
N PRO A 39 26.44 -6.52 -0.53
CA PRO A 39 27.64 -7.35 -0.37
C PRO A 39 27.38 -8.65 0.40
N SER A 40 26.37 -8.66 1.28
CA SER A 40 25.95 -9.83 2.05
C SER A 40 24.52 -9.68 2.56
N LEU A 41 23.88 -10.80 2.91
CA LEU A 41 22.56 -10.81 3.55
C LEU A 41 22.56 -10.08 4.90
N GLN A 42 23.69 -10.09 5.62
CA GLN A 42 23.83 -9.39 6.91
C GLN A 42 23.55 -7.88 6.75
N HIS A 43 24.09 -7.24 5.72
CA HIS A 43 23.87 -5.81 5.48
C HIS A 43 22.40 -5.48 5.23
N PHE A 44 21.66 -6.38 4.57
CA PHE A 44 20.23 -6.23 4.39
C PHE A 44 19.47 -6.39 5.73
N PHE A 45 19.80 -7.41 6.53
CA PHE A 45 19.13 -7.62 7.82
C PHE A 45 19.42 -6.50 8.83
N LEU A 46 20.53 -5.78 8.72
CA LEU A 46 20.82 -4.61 9.55
C LEU A 46 19.88 -3.43 9.30
N LEU A 47 19.18 -3.40 8.16
CA LEU A 47 18.14 -2.41 7.87
C LEU A 47 16.88 -2.63 8.71
N TRP A 48 16.70 -3.82 9.28
CA TRP A 48 15.52 -4.16 10.07
C TRP A 48 15.79 -3.97 11.56
N GLN A 49 15.28 -2.87 12.12
CA GLN A 49 15.41 -2.58 13.55
C GLN A 49 14.02 -2.44 14.17
N PHE A 50 13.65 -3.38 15.03
CA PHE A 50 12.34 -3.37 15.70
C PHE A 50 12.42 -2.57 17.01
N ASP A 51 12.62 -1.25 16.87
CA ASP A 51 12.55 -0.31 17.98
C ASP A 51 11.11 0.21 18.16
N ALA A 52 10.51 -0.06 19.32
CA ALA A 52 9.12 0.27 19.57
C ALA A 52 8.84 1.78 19.54
N TYR A 53 9.81 2.61 19.93
CA TYR A 53 9.66 4.06 19.91
C TYR A 53 9.67 4.59 18.48
N GLU A 54 10.60 4.15 17.64
CA GLU A 54 10.64 4.53 16.23
C GLU A 54 9.42 4.05 15.46
N LEU A 55 9.00 2.79 15.66
CA LEU A 55 7.80 2.24 15.03
C LEU A 55 6.55 3.02 15.45
N GLY A 56 6.43 3.36 16.75
CA GLY A 56 5.29 4.14 17.25
C GLY A 56 5.27 5.57 16.74
N VAL A 57 6.39 6.29 16.87
CA VAL A 57 6.47 7.73 16.57
C VAL A 57 6.54 7.99 15.07
N TYR A 58 7.49 7.37 14.36
CA TYR A 58 7.63 7.58 12.92
C TYR A 58 6.63 6.73 12.16
N GLY A 59 6.56 5.43 12.46
CA GLY A 59 5.71 4.51 11.72
C GLY A 59 4.22 4.83 11.91
N GLY A 60 3.77 4.84 13.18
CA GLY A 60 2.41 5.21 13.56
C GLY A 60 2.06 6.64 13.22
N GLY A 61 2.99 7.60 13.39
CA GLY A 61 2.78 9.00 13.03
C GLY A 61 2.50 9.20 11.54
N ILE A 62 3.28 8.56 10.65
CA ILE A 62 3.06 8.62 9.20
C ILE A 62 1.74 7.96 8.83
N ALA A 63 1.44 6.78 9.38
CA ALA A 63 0.17 6.11 9.13
C ALA A 63 -1.02 6.99 9.52
N CYS A 64 -0.95 7.64 10.69
CA CYS A 64 -1.97 8.57 11.16
C CYS A 64 -2.15 9.75 10.20
N ILE A 65 -1.06 10.40 9.76
CA ILE A 65 -1.12 11.52 8.83
C ILE A 65 -1.77 11.10 7.50
N VAL A 66 -1.35 9.99 6.92
CA VAL A 66 -1.84 9.52 5.62
C VAL A 66 -3.31 9.09 5.70
N VAL A 67 -3.70 8.36 6.75
CA VAL A 67 -5.08 7.94 6.96
C VAL A 67 -5.99 9.15 7.18
N LEU A 68 -5.59 10.11 8.03
CA LEU A 68 -6.37 11.33 8.25
C LEU A 68 -6.52 12.15 6.97
N LEU A 69 -5.45 12.30 6.20
CA LEU A 69 -5.50 12.97 4.90
C LEU A 69 -6.50 12.28 3.97
N ASN A 70 -6.46 10.95 3.88
CA ASN A 70 -7.41 10.19 3.06
C ASN A 70 -8.86 10.43 3.51
N VAL A 71 -9.15 10.37 4.81
CA VAL A 71 -10.48 10.63 5.37
C VAL A 71 -10.96 12.05 5.04
N VAL A 72 -10.09 13.05 5.18
CA VAL A 72 -10.42 14.45 4.83
C VAL A 72 -10.73 14.57 3.35
N LEU A 73 -9.91 13.97 2.48
CA LEU A 73 -10.13 14.03 1.03
C LEU A 73 -11.41 13.34 0.61
N THR A 74 -11.75 12.18 1.18
CA THR A 74 -13.04 11.51 0.92
C THR A 74 -14.23 12.40 1.32
N LYS A 75 -14.13 13.17 2.41
CA LYS A 75 -15.22 14.04 2.87
C LYS A 75 -15.35 15.36 2.09
N VAL A 76 -14.25 15.86 1.53
CA VAL A 76 -14.19 17.18 0.89
C VAL A 76 -14.33 17.10 -0.63
N LEU A 77 -13.74 16.07 -1.25
CA LEU A 77 -13.74 15.91 -2.70
C LEU A 77 -14.95 15.10 -3.19
N PRO A 78 -15.41 15.32 -4.43
CA PRO A 78 -16.42 14.45 -5.04
C PRO A 78 -15.91 13.00 -5.15
N GLU A 79 -16.81 12.02 -4.99
CA GLU A 79 -16.49 10.59 -4.98
C GLU A 79 -15.64 10.13 -6.18
N ASP A 80 -15.91 10.68 -7.37
CA ASP A 80 -15.20 10.37 -8.63
C ASP A 80 -13.68 10.62 -8.58
N TYR A 81 -13.21 11.52 -7.70
CA TYR A 81 -11.80 11.86 -7.53
C TYR A 81 -11.04 10.81 -6.70
N MET A 82 -11.75 10.14 -5.78
CA MET A 82 -11.21 9.05 -4.95
C MET A 82 -11.52 7.68 -5.55
N ASP A 83 -12.41 7.60 -6.56
CA ASP A 83 -12.72 6.37 -7.27
C ASP A 83 -11.52 5.81 -8.04
N ASP A 84 -11.14 4.61 -7.63
CA ASP A 84 -10.03 3.83 -8.15
C ASP A 84 -10.47 2.82 -9.25
N GLY A 85 -11.72 2.93 -9.70
CA GLY A 85 -12.44 2.01 -10.56
C GLY A 85 -13.25 0.94 -9.82
N GLY A 86 -13.47 1.11 -8.51
CA GLY A 86 -14.10 0.14 -7.61
C GLY A 86 -13.25 -1.11 -7.34
N ILE A 87 -11.93 -1.05 -7.57
CA ILE A 87 -11.08 -2.24 -7.52
C ILE A 87 -10.69 -2.58 -6.08
N ASN A 88 -10.24 -1.59 -5.29
CA ASN A 88 -9.93 -1.81 -3.88
C ASN A 88 -11.19 -2.22 -3.12
N ASP A 89 -12.33 -1.60 -3.45
CA ASP A 89 -13.63 -1.95 -2.89
C ASP A 89 -13.96 -3.44 -3.09
N ARG A 90 -13.91 -3.91 -4.34
CA ARG A 90 -14.14 -5.33 -4.68
C ARG A 90 -13.16 -6.27 -3.99
N ILE A 91 -11.88 -5.92 -3.90
CA ILE A 91 -10.86 -6.72 -3.23
C ILE A 91 -11.18 -6.84 -1.74
N PHE A 92 -11.23 -5.73 -1.00
CA PHE A 92 -11.32 -5.74 0.46
C PHE A 92 -12.69 -6.18 0.97
N ARG A 93 -13.77 -5.95 0.21
CA ARG A 93 -15.11 -6.46 0.57
C ARG A 93 -15.29 -7.96 0.29
N SER A 94 -14.42 -8.57 -0.51
CA SER A 94 -14.54 -9.99 -0.88
C SER A 94 -13.78 -10.94 0.04
N ILE A 95 -12.93 -10.40 0.92
CA ILE A 95 -12.07 -11.16 1.83
C ILE A 95 -12.34 -10.78 3.30
N SER A 96 -12.05 -11.68 4.23
CA SER A 96 -12.19 -11.46 5.68
C SER A 96 -11.12 -10.51 6.23
N ILE A 97 -11.36 -9.90 7.40
CA ILE A 97 -10.38 -9.02 8.07
C ILE A 97 -9.02 -9.71 8.29
N ALA A 98 -9.03 -11.02 8.59
CA ALA A 98 -7.79 -11.80 8.73
C ALA A 98 -7.03 -11.93 7.39
N GLU A 99 -7.75 -12.09 6.28
CA GLU A 99 -7.14 -12.07 4.94
C GLU A 99 -6.67 -10.66 4.55
N ILE A 100 -7.38 -9.60 4.93
CA ILE A 100 -6.92 -8.20 4.76
C ILE A 100 -5.58 -8.03 5.48
N PHE A 101 -5.49 -8.43 6.74
CA PHE A 101 -4.25 -8.37 7.52
C PHE A 101 -3.10 -9.09 6.80
N GLY A 102 -3.31 -10.33 6.34
CA GLY A 102 -2.28 -11.09 5.64
C GLY A 102 -1.88 -10.49 4.30
N LEU A 103 -2.86 -9.99 3.54
CA LEU A 103 -2.64 -9.38 2.22
C LEU A 103 -1.85 -8.08 2.35
N THR A 104 -2.24 -7.17 3.24
CA THR A 104 -1.57 -5.88 3.42
C THR A 104 -0.18 -6.03 4.05
N LEU A 105 0.02 -7.05 4.91
CA LEU A 105 1.34 -7.40 5.43
C LEU A 105 2.28 -7.83 4.30
N LEU A 106 1.80 -8.66 3.37
CA LEU A 106 2.57 -9.09 2.20
C LEU A 106 2.88 -7.92 1.26
N ILE A 107 1.90 -7.06 0.96
CA ILE A 107 2.07 -5.87 0.13
C ILE A 107 3.17 -4.97 0.72
N ALA A 108 2.99 -4.57 1.99
CA ALA A 108 3.94 -3.69 2.66
C ALA A 108 5.35 -4.32 2.71
N PHE A 109 5.45 -5.62 3.00
CA PHE A 109 6.75 -6.30 3.02
C PHE A 109 7.42 -6.28 1.65
N ALA A 110 6.73 -6.76 0.61
CA ALA A 110 7.31 -6.87 -0.73
C ALA A 110 7.71 -5.51 -1.28
N GLU A 111 6.85 -4.51 -1.15
CA GLU A 111 7.10 -3.17 -1.66
C GLU A 111 8.20 -2.45 -0.88
N GLU A 112 8.17 -2.45 0.45
CA GLU A 112 9.24 -1.77 1.21
C GLU A 112 10.61 -2.43 0.98
N VAL A 113 10.68 -3.77 0.90
CA VAL A 113 11.92 -4.46 0.56
C VAL A 113 12.46 -4.02 -0.80
N LEU A 114 11.60 -3.93 -1.83
CA LEU A 114 12.05 -3.46 -3.14
C LEU A 114 12.42 -1.98 -3.13
N PHE A 115 11.51 -1.11 -2.70
CA PHE A 115 11.66 0.32 -2.92
C PHE A 115 12.59 0.96 -1.90
N ARG A 116 12.49 0.63 -0.62
CA ARG A 116 13.30 1.25 0.44
C ARG A 116 14.55 0.44 0.68
N GLY A 117 14.40 -0.88 0.79
CA GLY A 117 15.52 -1.80 1.01
C GLY A 117 16.50 -1.79 -0.17
N VAL A 118 16.02 -1.91 -1.41
CA VAL A 118 16.90 -2.09 -2.58
C VAL A 118 17.07 -0.82 -3.41
N ILE A 119 15.99 -0.21 -3.90
CA ILE A 119 16.11 0.89 -4.88
C ILE A 119 16.60 2.17 -4.19
N GLN A 120 16.00 2.56 -3.08
CA GLN A 120 16.33 3.81 -2.40
C GLN A 120 17.75 3.79 -1.81
N THR A 121 18.20 2.66 -1.24
CA THR A 121 19.57 2.54 -0.71
C THR A 121 20.64 2.74 -1.77
N GLN A 122 20.35 2.43 -3.05
CA GLN A 122 21.31 2.53 -4.14
C GLN A 122 21.17 3.77 -5.00
N PHE A 123 19.93 4.15 -5.29
CA PHE A 123 19.61 5.18 -6.28
C PHE A 123 18.99 6.43 -5.64
N GLY A 124 18.73 6.40 -4.34
CA GLY A 124 18.21 7.53 -3.57
C GLY A 124 16.69 7.69 -3.64
N LEU A 125 16.20 8.59 -2.79
CA LEU A 125 14.77 8.86 -2.56
C LEU A 125 13.99 9.16 -3.85
N VAL A 126 14.49 10.10 -4.66
CA VAL A 126 13.76 10.59 -5.84
C VAL A 126 13.52 9.48 -6.86
N ILE A 127 14.54 8.66 -7.14
CA ILE A 127 14.43 7.56 -8.11
C ILE A 127 13.47 6.50 -7.59
N ALA A 128 13.59 6.11 -6.31
CA ALA A 128 12.69 5.14 -5.69
C ALA A 128 11.23 5.60 -5.75
N SER A 129 10.96 6.86 -5.41
CA SER A 129 9.59 7.41 -5.39
C SER A 129 8.98 7.56 -6.79
N ILE A 130 9.78 7.94 -7.79
CA ILE A 130 9.30 8.01 -9.19
C ILE A 130 8.94 6.62 -9.69
N ILE A 131 9.81 5.62 -9.50
CA ILE A 131 9.54 4.24 -9.96
C ILE A 131 8.30 3.68 -9.25
N PHE A 132 8.18 3.89 -7.93
CA PHE A 132 7.00 3.50 -7.16
C PHE A 132 5.71 4.07 -7.76
N ALA A 133 5.68 5.38 -8.00
CA ALA A 133 4.52 6.05 -8.56
C ALA A 133 4.16 5.57 -9.97
N LEU A 134 5.17 5.31 -10.82
CA LEU A 134 4.96 4.82 -12.19
C LEU A 134 4.42 3.38 -12.22
N LEU A 135 4.78 2.55 -11.25
CA LEU A 135 4.25 1.18 -11.12
C LEU A 135 2.77 1.17 -10.68
N HIS A 136 2.28 2.27 -10.11
CA HIS A 136 0.86 2.49 -9.84
C HIS A 136 0.11 2.93 -11.11
N VAL A 137 0.24 2.15 -12.19
CA VAL A 137 -0.29 2.46 -13.53
C VAL A 137 -1.79 2.76 -13.55
N ARG A 138 -2.53 2.18 -12.61
CA ARG A 138 -3.97 2.40 -12.43
C ARG A 138 -4.30 3.84 -12.05
N TYR A 139 -3.42 4.49 -11.30
CA TYR A 139 -3.61 5.83 -10.78
C TYR A 139 -3.06 6.92 -11.71
N LEU A 140 -2.23 6.58 -12.71
CA LEU A 140 -1.66 7.56 -13.64
C LEU A 140 -2.70 8.47 -14.33
N ASN A 141 -3.94 7.98 -14.51
CA ASN A 141 -5.04 8.75 -15.11
C ASN A 141 -5.99 9.39 -14.06
N LYS A 142 -5.68 9.30 -12.78
CA LYS A 142 -6.48 9.78 -11.64
C LYS A 142 -5.60 10.70 -10.78
N ILE A 143 -5.62 12.00 -11.09
CA ILE A 143 -4.63 12.96 -10.58
C ILE A 143 -4.54 12.98 -9.06
N VAL A 144 -5.67 12.88 -8.34
CA VAL A 144 -5.68 12.87 -6.86
C VAL A 144 -5.06 11.61 -6.30
N LEU A 145 -5.49 10.43 -6.77
CA LEU A 145 -4.91 9.14 -6.33
C LEU A 145 -3.42 9.05 -6.68
N PHE A 146 -3.02 9.56 -7.84
CA PHE A 146 -1.62 9.62 -8.23
C PHE A 146 -0.81 10.52 -7.29
N SER A 147 -1.29 11.73 -7.00
CA SER A 147 -0.65 12.65 -6.05
C SER A 147 -0.53 12.06 -4.65
N LEU A 148 -1.54 11.31 -4.19
CA LEU A 148 -1.52 10.62 -2.90
C LEU A 148 -0.45 9.53 -2.86
N VAL A 149 -0.36 8.69 -3.89
CA VAL A 149 0.64 7.64 -3.96
C VAL A 149 2.06 8.20 -4.07
N VAL A 150 2.25 9.26 -4.86
CA VAL A 150 3.54 9.98 -4.92
C VAL A 150 3.89 10.54 -3.54
N GLY A 151 2.96 11.25 -2.90
CA GLY A 151 3.17 11.83 -1.57
C GLY A 151 3.48 10.78 -0.50
N CYS A 152 2.72 9.69 -0.47
CA CYS A 152 2.97 8.55 0.42
C CYS A 152 4.36 7.96 0.18
N SER A 153 4.76 7.82 -1.08
CA SER A 153 6.08 7.29 -1.43
C SER A 153 7.21 8.16 -0.90
N PHE A 154 7.12 9.48 -1.07
CA PHE A 154 8.10 10.42 -0.53
C PHE A 154 8.08 10.43 1.00
N LEU A 155 6.92 10.40 1.65
CA LEU A 155 6.81 10.39 3.11
C LEU A 155 7.49 9.17 3.73
N LEU A 156 7.19 7.97 3.23
CA LEU A 156 7.85 6.74 3.66
C LEU A 156 9.35 6.78 3.36
N GLY A 157 9.75 7.28 2.19
CA GLY A 157 11.16 7.40 1.83
C GLY A 157 11.93 8.37 2.73
N ILE A 158 11.34 9.52 3.10
CA ILE A 158 11.92 10.49 4.04
C ILE A 158 12.03 9.87 5.44
N ALA A 159 11.03 9.08 5.85
CA ALA A 159 11.09 8.33 7.10
C ALA A 159 12.30 7.41 7.12
N TYR A 160 12.50 6.65 6.03
CA TYR A 160 13.66 5.78 5.88
C TYR A 160 14.99 6.55 5.89
N GLU A 161 15.10 7.70 5.22
CA GLU A 161 16.32 8.52 5.28
C GLU A 161 16.63 9.03 6.70
N LYS A 162 15.59 9.32 7.49
CA LYS A 162 15.75 9.81 8.86
C LYS A 162 16.09 8.72 9.86
N THR A 163 15.50 7.53 9.73
CA THR A 163 15.66 6.45 10.71
C THR A 163 16.70 5.42 10.28
N GLY A 164 16.98 5.29 8.97
CA GLY A 164 17.76 4.17 8.42
C GLY A 164 17.08 2.82 8.61
N ASN A 165 15.79 2.80 8.98
CA ASN A 165 15.10 1.64 9.51
C ASN A 165 13.94 1.23 8.62
N LEU A 166 14.08 0.07 7.98
CA LEU A 166 13.09 -0.49 7.07
C LEU A 166 11.84 -0.98 7.80
N ALA A 167 11.97 -1.36 9.08
CA ALA A 167 10.82 -1.77 9.89
C ALA A 167 9.84 -0.61 10.12
N VAL A 168 10.32 0.63 10.18
CA VAL A 168 9.49 1.84 10.31
C VAL A 168 8.62 2.04 9.07
N THR A 169 9.19 1.95 7.87
CA THR A 169 8.41 2.14 6.65
C THR A 169 7.48 0.98 6.37
N PHE A 170 7.93 -0.25 6.65
CA PHE A 170 7.10 -1.45 6.59
C PHE A 170 5.88 -1.33 7.50
N PHE A 171 6.09 -0.95 8.75
CA PHE A 171 5.00 -0.80 9.71
C PHE A 171 4.03 0.31 9.32
N ALA A 172 4.54 1.48 8.89
CA ALA A 172 3.70 2.58 8.42
C ALA A 172 2.84 2.16 7.22
N HIS A 173 3.45 1.57 6.19
CA HIS A 173 2.77 1.14 4.98
C HIS A 173 1.71 0.07 5.30
N PHE A 174 2.08 -0.94 6.08
CA PHE A 174 1.16 -1.97 6.55
C PHE A 174 -0.06 -1.36 7.27
N LEU A 175 0.16 -0.43 8.21
CA LEU A 175 -0.93 0.21 8.94
C LEU A 175 -1.86 1.02 8.03
N ILE A 176 -1.29 1.78 7.10
CA ILE A 176 -2.05 2.57 6.12
C ILE A 176 -2.99 1.65 5.34
N ASP A 177 -2.44 0.62 4.72
CA ASP A 177 -3.20 -0.31 3.88
C ASP A 177 -4.21 -1.10 4.70
N PHE A 178 -3.82 -1.57 5.90
CA PHE A 178 -4.69 -2.34 6.76
C PHE A 178 -5.89 -1.51 7.24
N ILE A 179 -5.66 -0.29 7.73
CA ILE A 179 -6.73 0.58 8.22
C ILE A 179 -7.68 0.95 7.08
N MET A 180 -7.15 1.31 5.90
CA MET A 180 -7.98 1.65 4.75
C MET A 180 -8.74 0.43 4.21
N GLY A 181 -8.11 -0.74 4.17
CA GLY A 181 -8.75 -1.99 3.74
C GLY A 181 -9.87 -2.41 4.69
N VAL A 182 -9.65 -2.34 6.01
CA VAL A 182 -10.68 -2.61 7.01
C VAL A 182 -11.82 -1.58 6.92
N TRP A 183 -11.51 -0.30 6.72
CA TRP A 183 -12.53 0.73 6.56
C TRP A 183 -13.46 0.44 5.37
N LEU A 184 -12.90 0.06 4.21
CA LEU A 184 -13.69 -0.37 3.04
C LEU A 184 -14.49 -1.66 3.30
N HIS A 185 -13.93 -2.59 4.05
CA HIS A 185 -14.61 -3.84 4.41
C HIS A 185 -15.85 -3.60 5.28
N LEU A 186 -15.74 -2.73 6.28
CA LEU A 186 -16.82 -2.45 7.24
C LEU A 186 -17.93 -1.56 6.65
N ASP A 187 -17.61 -0.67 5.72
CA ASP A 187 -18.60 0.14 4.99
C ASP A 187 -19.64 -0.73 4.22
N LYS A 188 -19.38 -2.04 4.06
CA LYS A 188 -20.31 -3.06 3.53
C LYS A 188 -21.42 -3.44 4.48
N GLU A 189 -21.15 -3.42 5.78
CA GLU A 189 -22.13 -3.83 6.78
C GLU A 189 -23.20 -2.75 6.97
N ASP A 190 -22.82 -1.47 6.99
CA ASP A 190 -23.79 -0.34 7.08
C ASP A 190 -24.75 -0.30 5.88
N SER A 191 -24.28 -0.63 4.67
CA SER A 191 -25.10 -0.65 3.45
C SER A 191 -26.05 -1.86 3.37
N ARG A 192 -25.83 -2.91 4.16
CA ARG A 192 -26.70 -4.10 4.26
C ARG A 192 -27.65 -4.03 5.44
N GLY A 193 -27.20 -3.52 6.60
CA GLY A 193 -28.04 -3.33 7.78
C GLY A 193 -29.19 -2.34 7.56
N GLY A 194 -28.97 -1.28 6.78
CA GLY A 194 -30.03 -0.31 6.46
C GLY A 194 -31.12 -0.82 5.50
N LYS A 195 -30.95 -1.97 4.84
CA LYS A 195 -31.98 -2.58 3.97
C LYS A 195 -32.86 -3.60 4.68
N ASP A 196 -32.34 -4.25 5.72
CA ASP A 196 -33.11 -5.22 6.49
C ASP A 196 -34.07 -4.53 7.49
N ASP A 197 -33.79 -3.28 7.86
CA ASP A 197 -34.63 -2.46 8.76
C ASP A 197 -35.79 -1.73 8.06
N GLU A 198 -35.77 -1.61 6.72
CA GLU A 198 -36.87 -1.01 5.93
C GLU A 198 -37.93 -2.04 5.48
N GLU A 199 -37.67 -3.35 5.65
CA GLU A 199 -38.59 -4.45 5.31
C GLU A 199 -39.21 -5.16 6.55
N GLY A 200 -39.02 -4.61 7.76
CA GLY A 200 -39.52 -5.16 9.03
C GLY A 200 -40.86 -4.59 9.52
#